data_AF-A0A445CTG6-F1
#
_entry.id   AF-A0A445CTG6-F1
#
_cell.length_a   1.000
_cell.length_b   1.000
_cell.length_c   1.000
_cell.angle_alpha   90.00
_cell.angle_beta   90.00
_cell.angle_gamma   90.00
#
_symmetry.space_group_name_H-M   'P 1'
#
loop_
_entity.id
_entity.type
_entity.pdbx_description
1 polymer ?
#
loop_
_entity_poly.entity_id
_entity_poly.type
_entity_poly.pdbx_seq_one_letter_code
_entity_poly.pdbx_strand_id
1 'polypeptide(L)'
;MLDINLFREEKGHNPELIRESQRRRFASVELVDDVINLDKEWRKRQFELETLRKDFNKINKEISKLKRAGEDASNIITQSEETKKLIADKELEVRDTFKLLNSKLESIGNLVHDSVPVSNDEANNAVIRTWGEKRVEPKLKNHVDLVDLLGIADTKKGADVAGGRGFYLKGDGVRLNQALINFGLDFLEKRGYTLLHTPFFMRKDIMSKCAQLAQFDEELYKVTGEGDDKYLIATAEQPLCAYHLDDWIHPTQLPIRYAGYSSCFRKEAGSHGRDTLGIFRVHQFEKVEQFCLTSPNDNDSWNMHEEMLKNSEDFYKELNIPYQVVAIVSGALNDAAAKKYDLEAWFPSSQTYRELVSCSNCTDYQARKLEIRYGQKKSNEQMKQYVHLLNSTLTATERTICCILENNQKEDGVEIPDALRPFMGGKAFLPFKNQPVSEAKGKKSKA
;
A
#
# COMPACT_ATOMS: atom_id res chain seq x y z
N MET A 1 -5.09 10.72 -0.81
CA MET A 1 -6.23 11.59 -0.46
C MET A 1 -6.89 12.08 -1.74
N LEU A 2 -8.20 12.34 -1.69
CA LEU A 2 -8.95 12.90 -2.82
C LEU A 2 -8.62 14.39 -3.05
N ASP A 3 -8.88 14.89 -4.26
CA ASP A 3 -8.81 16.32 -4.56
C ASP A 3 -9.92 17.09 -3.83
N ILE A 4 -9.56 18.11 -3.05
CA ILE A 4 -10.52 18.97 -2.37
C ILE A 4 -11.49 19.66 -3.34
N ASN A 5 -11.10 19.88 -4.61
CA ASN A 5 -12.01 20.48 -5.59
C ASN A 5 -13.19 19.56 -5.92
N LEU A 6 -13.05 18.23 -5.83
CA LEU A 6 -14.17 17.30 -6.06
C LEU A 6 -15.34 17.52 -5.09
N PHE A 7 -15.08 18.14 -3.94
CA PHE A 7 -16.07 18.48 -2.91
C PHE A 7 -16.77 19.84 -3.17
N ARG A 8 -16.36 20.61 -4.19
CA ARG A 8 -16.83 21.98 -4.43
C ARG A 8 -17.79 22.05 -5.61
N GLU A 9 -19.09 22.08 -5.34
CA GLU A 9 -20.14 22.25 -6.35
C GLU A 9 -20.00 23.57 -7.11
N GLU A 10 -19.59 24.65 -6.43
CA GLU A 10 -19.42 25.96 -7.06
C GLU A 10 -18.28 26.00 -8.10
N LYS A 11 -17.43 24.96 -8.11
CA LYS A 11 -16.39 24.76 -9.12
C LYS A 11 -16.81 23.80 -10.24
N GLY A 12 -18.08 23.39 -10.28
CA GLY A 12 -18.63 22.50 -11.31
C GLY A 12 -18.40 21.01 -11.05
N HIS A 13 -17.98 20.62 -9.85
CA HIS A 13 -17.84 19.22 -9.45
C HIS A 13 -19.13 18.66 -8.81
N ASN A 14 -19.20 17.34 -8.67
CA ASN A 14 -20.34 16.64 -8.09
C ASN A 14 -19.91 15.83 -6.85
N PRO A 15 -20.04 16.38 -5.62
CA PRO A 15 -19.71 15.67 -4.39
C PRO A 15 -20.56 14.42 -4.15
N GLU A 16 -21.70 14.27 -4.84
CA GLU A 16 -22.53 13.06 -4.74
C GLU A 16 -21.79 11.81 -5.20
N LEU A 17 -20.82 11.94 -6.13
CA LEU A 17 -19.96 10.82 -6.51
C LEU A 17 -19.10 10.32 -5.34
N ILE A 18 -18.66 11.24 -4.48
CA ILE A 18 -17.90 10.91 -3.26
C ILE A 18 -18.83 10.26 -2.24
N ARG A 19 -20.04 10.81 -2.05
CA ARG A 19 -21.05 10.22 -1.16
C ARG A 19 -21.43 8.80 -1.58
N GLU A 20 -21.62 8.57 -2.88
CA GLU A 20 -21.90 7.25 -3.42
C GLU A 20 -20.74 6.28 -3.21
N SER A 21 -19.50 6.73 -3.46
CA SER A 21 -18.31 5.92 -3.17
C SER A 21 -18.22 5.55 -1.68
N GLN A 22 -18.52 6.48 -0.76
CA GLN A 22 -18.58 6.19 0.69
C GLN A 22 -19.67 5.16 1.02
N ARG A 23 -20.87 5.28 0.44
CA ARG A 23 -21.95 4.28 0.61
C ARG A 23 -21.51 2.90 0.13
N ARG A 24 -20.88 2.81 -1.04
CA ARG A 24 -20.34 1.55 -1.57
C ARG A 24 -19.26 0.97 -0.66
N ARG A 25 -18.43 1.79 -0.03
CA ARG A 25 -17.41 1.37 0.96
C ARG A 25 -18.00 1.02 2.34
N PHE A 26 -19.30 1.19 2.56
CA PHE A 26 -19.92 1.08 3.89
C PHE A 26 -19.30 2.05 4.92
N ALA A 27 -18.81 3.19 4.42
CA ALA A 27 -18.20 4.25 5.21
C ALA A 27 -19.19 5.39 5.45
N SER A 28 -18.90 6.25 6.43
CA SER A 28 -19.76 7.39 6.77
C SER A 28 -19.84 8.39 5.62
N VAL A 29 -21.07 8.71 5.22
CA VAL A 29 -21.37 9.72 4.18
C VAL A 29 -21.27 11.12 4.77
N GLU A 30 -21.56 11.27 6.06
CA GLU A 30 -21.51 12.51 6.82
C GLU A 30 -20.11 13.15 6.79
N LEU A 31 -19.05 12.32 6.68
CA LEU A 31 -17.68 12.79 6.50
C LEU A 31 -17.51 13.68 5.26
N VAL A 32 -18.27 13.44 4.19
CA VAL A 32 -18.23 14.28 2.98
C VAL A 32 -18.76 15.67 3.28
N ASP A 33 -19.87 15.76 4.02
CA ASP A 33 -20.47 17.04 4.39
C ASP A 33 -19.63 17.80 5.42
N ASP A 34 -19.00 17.08 6.37
CA ASP A 34 -18.01 17.65 7.28
C ASP A 34 -16.85 18.31 6.52
N VAL A 35 -16.29 17.63 5.51
CA VAL A 35 -15.21 18.17 4.67
C VAL A 35 -15.69 19.40 3.89
N ILE A 36 -16.89 19.37 3.31
CA ILE A 36 -17.46 20.52 2.59
C ILE A 36 -17.61 21.73 3.52
N ASN A 37 -18.12 21.51 4.74
CA ASN A 37 -18.33 22.58 5.71
C ASN A 37 -17.01 23.17 6.21
N LEU A 38 -16.05 22.31 6.55
CA LEU A 38 -14.70 22.72 6.96
C LEU A 38 -13.96 23.46 5.84
N ASP A 39 -14.13 23.05 4.57
CA ASP A 39 -13.55 23.77 3.43
C ASP A 39 -14.16 25.17 3.25
N LYS A 40 -15.49 25.31 3.39
CA LYS A 40 -16.17 26.61 3.35
C LYS A 40 -15.69 27.51 4.48
N GLU A 41 -15.59 26.97 5.70
CA GLU A 41 -15.10 27.70 6.86
C GLU A 41 -13.65 28.12 6.69
N TRP A 42 -12.79 27.21 6.25
CA TRP A 42 -11.37 27.50 5.99
C TRP A 42 -11.21 28.61 4.97
N ARG A 43 -11.93 28.55 3.83
CA ARG A 43 -11.88 29.60 2.79
C ARG A 43 -12.40 30.95 3.30
N LYS A 44 -13.46 30.95 4.11
CA LYS A 44 -13.98 32.17 4.75
C LYS A 44 -12.93 32.79 5.68
N ARG A 45 -12.35 31.99 6.57
CA ARG A 45 -11.29 32.44 7.50
C ARG A 45 -10.06 32.95 6.74
N GLN A 46 -9.70 32.28 5.63
CA GLN A 46 -8.60 32.69 4.77
C GLN A 46 -8.86 34.05 4.10
N PHE A 47 -10.07 34.27 3.58
CA PHE A 47 -10.48 35.55 3.01
C PHE A 47 -10.49 36.68 4.05
N GLU A 48 -10.97 36.41 5.25
CA GLU A 48 -10.94 37.35 6.38
C GLU A 48 -9.50 37.72 6.77
N LEU A 49 -8.60 36.75 6.84
CA LEU A 49 -7.17 36.97 7.08
C LEU A 49 -6.52 37.85 5.99
N GLU A 50 -6.82 37.59 4.72
CA GLU A 50 -6.32 38.39 3.60
C GLU A 50 -6.84 39.83 3.65
N THR A 51 -8.09 40.02 4.06
CA THR A 51 -8.70 41.34 4.27
C THR A 51 -8.00 42.09 5.41
N LEU A 52 -7.79 41.45 6.57
CA LEU A 52 -7.05 42.02 7.68
C LEU A 52 -5.63 42.43 7.29
N ARG A 53 -4.91 41.59 6.53
CA ARG A 53 -3.57 41.92 6.01
C ARG A 53 -3.60 43.11 5.06
N LYS A 54 -4.61 43.19 4.19
CA LYS A 54 -4.80 44.33 3.28
C LYS A 54 -5.03 45.62 4.05
N ASP A 55 -5.85 45.58 5.10
CA ASP A 55 -6.16 46.75 5.93
C ASP A 55 -4.98 47.17 6.81
N PHE A 56 -4.26 46.21 7.40
CA PHE A 56 -2.98 46.46 8.08
C PHE A 56 -1.97 47.19 7.18
N ASN A 57 -1.87 46.78 5.92
CA ASN A 57 -1.00 47.44 4.94
C ASN A 57 -1.45 48.86 4.59
N LYS A 58 -2.76 49.15 4.60
CA LYS A 58 -3.28 50.51 4.42
C LYS A 58 -2.96 51.38 5.64
N ILE A 59 -3.23 50.88 6.85
CA ILE A 59 -2.94 51.55 8.12
C ILE A 59 -1.45 51.93 8.19
N ASN A 60 -0.54 51.01 7.87
CA ASN A 60 0.90 51.31 7.90
C ASN A 60 1.32 52.36 6.85
N LYS A 61 0.66 52.40 5.69
CA LYS A 61 0.87 53.46 4.69
C LYS A 61 0.40 54.82 5.20
N GLU A 62 -0.71 54.87 5.93
CA GLU A 62 -1.23 56.09 6.56
C GLU A 62 -0.34 56.59 7.70
N ILE A 63 0.11 55.71 8.60
CA ILE A 63 1.11 56.04 9.63
C ILE A 63 2.35 56.66 9.01
N SER A 64 2.84 56.07 7.92
CA SER A 64 4.02 56.57 7.21
C SER A 64 3.79 57.92 6.53
N LYS A 65 2.54 58.26 6.16
CA LYS A 65 2.19 59.60 5.64
C LYS A 65 2.14 60.63 6.77
N LEU A 66 1.44 60.33 7.86
CA LEU A 66 1.30 61.24 9.01
C LEU A 66 2.66 61.55 9.66
N LYS A 67 3.50 60.54 9.87
CA LYS A 67 4.87 60.73 10.38
C LYS A 67 5.73 61.62 9.48
N ARG A 68 5.54 61.56 8.15
CA ARG A 68 6.25 62.44 7.20
C ARG A 68 5.70 63.87 7.20
N ALA A 69 4.40 64.03 7.48
CA ALA A 69 3.75 65.34 7.61
C ALA A 69 4.01 66.00 8.98
N GLY A 70 4.60 65.29 9.94
CA GLY A 70 4.80 65.78 11.31
C GLY A 70 3.54 65.77 12.17
N GLU A 71 2.51 65.04 11.76
CA GLU A 71 1.22 64.94 12.44
C GLU A 71 1.21 63.80 13.48
N ASP A 72 0.30 63.89 14.46
CA ASP A 72 0.13 62.85 15.48
C ASP A 72 -0.48 61.58 14.88
N ALA A 73 0.24 60.47 14.98
CA ALA A 73 -0.17 59.15 14.49
C ALA A 73 -0.52 58.18 15.63
N SER A 74 -0.56 58.62 16.90
CA SER A 74 -0.66 57.74 18.07
C SER A 74 -1.88 56.82 18.02
N ASN A 75 -3.06 57.34 17.68
CA ASN A 75 -4.28 56.53 17.57
C ASN A 75 -4.22 55.45 16.47
N ILE A 76 -3.63 55.79 15.32
CA ILE A 76 -3.51 54.87 14.18
C ILE A 76 -2.42 53.83 14.45
N ILE A 77 -1.38 54.18 15.21
CA ILE A 77 -0.37 53.23 15.70
C ILE A 77 -1.03 52.19 16.60
N THR A 78 -1.87 52.60 17.56
CA THR A 78 -2.63 51.68 18.42
C THR A 78 -3.52 50.75 17.58
N GLN A 79 -4.24 51.29 16.59
CA GLN A 79 -5.08 50.49 15.68
C GLN A 79 -4.25 49.48 14.86
N SER A 80 -3.02 49.84 14.46
CA SER A 80 -2.09 48.94 13.78
C SER A 80 -1.65 47.78 14.67
N GLU A 81 -1.35 48.05 15.95
CA GLU A 81 -1.00 47.04 16.94
C GLU A 81 -2.16 46.08 17.23
N GLU A 82 -3.38 46.59 17.36
CA GLU A 82 -4.60 45.78 17.51
C GLU A 82 -4.85 44.91 16.28
N THR A 83 -4.75 45.47 15.09
CA THR A 83 -4.92 44.73 13.82
C THR A 83 -3.86 43.64 13.70
N LYS A 84 -2.62 43.89 14.16
CA LYS A 84 -1.55 42.89 14.17
C LYS A 84 -1.87 41.70 15.08
N LYS A 85 -2.48 41.93 16.25
CA LYS A 85 -2.96 40.85 17.14
C LYS A 85 -4.07 40.05 16.49
N LEU A 86 -5.06 40.72 15.91
CA LEU A 86 -6.16 40.06 15.18
C LEU A 86 -5.65 39.20 14.02
N ILE A 87 -4.63 39.65 13.28
CA ILE A 87 -3.98 38.85 12.23
C ILE A 87 -3.36 37.58 12.83
N ALA A 88 -2.62 37.68 13.94
CA ALA A 88 -1.97 36.54 14.56
C ALA A 88 -2.99 35.49 15.05
N ASP A 89 -4.08 35.94 15.68
CA ASP A 89 -5.17 35.05 16.12
C ASP A 89 -5.85 34.39 14.92
N LYS A 90 -6.10 35.16 13.85
CA LYS A 90 -6.73 34.63 12.63
C LYS A 90 -5.83 33.65 11.88
N GLU A 91 -4.51 33.84 11.91
CA GLU A 91 -3.54 32.89 11.36
C GLU A 91 -3.58 31.53 12.09
N LEU A 92 -3.79 31.53 13.41
CA LEU A 92 -4.00 30.30 14.18
C LEU A 92 -5.31 29.62 13.79
N GLU A 93 -6.41 30.38 13.73
CA GLU A 93 -7.72 29.87 13.30
C GLU A 93 -7.67 29.21 11.92
N VAL A 94 -7.03 29.86 10.93
CA VAL A 94 -6.85 29.32 9.58
C VAL A 94 -6.05 28.03 9.61
N ARG A 95 -4.94 28.01 10.36
CA ARG A 95 -4.05 26.86 10.45
C ARG A 95 -4.75 25.65 11.07
N ASP A 96 -5.50 25.86 12.15
CA ASP A 96 -6.15 24.77 12.87
C ASP A 96 -7.36 24.23 12.11
N THR A 97 -8.15 25.09 11.45
CA THR A 97 -9.20 24.61 10.52
C THR A 97 -8.60 23.85 9.35
N PHE A 98 -7.48 24.29 8.79
CA PHE A 98 -6.82 23.58 7.69
C PHE A 98 -6.31 22.20 8.10
N LYS A 99 -5.72 22.09 9.31
CA LYS A 99 -5.29 20.80 9.86
C LYS A 99 -6.46 19.84 10.06
N LEU A 100 -7.57 20.34 10.61
CA LEU A 100 -8.78 19.53 10.81
C LEU A 100 -9.43 19.12 9.48
N LEU A 101 -9.49 20.04 8.51
CA LEU A 101 -9.95 19.75 7.15
C LEU A 101 -9.11 18.62 6.52
N ASN A 102 -7.78 18.71 6.57
CA ASN A 102 -6.91 17.70 6.00
C ASN A 102 -7.04 16.35 6.71
N SER A 103 -7.14 16.31 8.04
CA SER A 103 -7.29 15.02 8.75
C SER A 103 -8.60 14.32 8.38
N LYS A 104 -9.68 15.08 8.18
CA LYS A 104 -10.96 14.55 7.69
C LYS A 104 -10.85 14.11 6.23
N LEU A 105 -10.27 14.93 5.36
CA LEU A 105 -10.06 14.60 3.95
C LEU A 105 -9.20 13.34 3.76
N GLU A 106 -8.17 13.14 4.59
CA GLU A 106 -7.30 11.97 4.56
C GLU A 106 -8.01 10.68 4.99
N SER A 107 -9.10 10.77 5.76
CA SER A 107 -9.93 9.63 6.15
C SER A 107 -10.93 9.16 5.08
N ILE A 108 -11.08 9.92 3.99
CA ILE A 108 -11.94 9.53 2.87
C ILE A 108 -11.12 8.71 1.89
N GLY A 109 -11.57 7.47 1.65
CA GLY A 109 -10.96 6.56 0.70
C GLY A 109 -11.08 7.04 -0.75
N ASN A 110 -10.31 6.42 -1.63
CA ASN A 110 -10.33 6.68 -3.05
C ASN A 110 -11.70 6.35 -3.66
N LEU A 111 -12.02 6.94 -4.80
CA LEU A 111 -13.26 6.66 -5.51
C LEU A 111 -13.28 5.20 -5.97
N VAL A 112 -14.32 4.48 -5.60
CA VAL A 112 -14.50 3.08 -5.97
C VAL A 112 -14.87 2.97 -7.45
N HIS A 113 -14.09 2.22 -8.23
CA HIS A 113 -14.37 1.99 -9.64
C HIS A 113 -15.72 1.27 -9.85
N ASP A 114 -16.45 1.59 -10.92
CA ASP A 114 -17.82 1.07 -11.15
C ASP A 114 -17.87 -0.46 -11.25
N SER A 115 -16.80 -1.10 -11.70
CA SER A 115 -16.73 -2.57 -11.80
C SER A 115 -16.51 -3.29 -10.46
N VAL A 116 -16.31 -2.57 -9.35
CA VAL A 116 -16.04 -3.20 -8.04
C VAL A 116 -17.33 -3.78 -7.47
N PRO A 117 -17.35 -5.07 -7.07
CA PRO A 117 -18.50 -5.68 -6.40
C PRO A 117 -18.85 -4.95 -5.10
N VAL A 118 -20.13 -4.62 -4.90
CA VAL A 118 -20.56 -3.90 -3.69
C VAL A 118 -20.96 -4.90 -2.60
N SER A 119 -20.09 -5.08 -1.61
CA SER A 119 -20.34 -5.90 -0.42
C SER A 119 -19.37 -5.52 0.70
N ASN A 120 -19.75 -5.79 1.95
CA ASN A 120 -18.91 -5.61 3.13
C ASN A 120 -18.34 -6.94 3.67
N ASP A 121 -18.44 -8.01 2.88
CA ASP A 121 -18.02 -9.34 3.25
C ASP A 121 -17.18 -9.94 2.12
N GLU A 122 -15.90 -10.23 2.40
CA GLU A 122 -14.93 -10.82 1.48
C GLU A 122 -15.37 -12.19 0.94
N ALA A 123 -16.29 -12.89 1.62
CA ALA A 123 -16.89 -14.11 1.06
C ALA A 123 -17.66 -13.85 -0.24
N ASN A 124 -18.02 -12.59 -0.52
CA ASN A 124 -18.65 -12.15 -1.77
C ASN A 124 -17.67 -11.61 -2.81
N ASN A 125 -16.35 -11.79 -2.62
CA ASN A 125 -15.36 -11.48 -3.65
C ASN A 125 -15.72 -12.24 -4.94
N ALA A 126 -15.80 -11.52 -6.06
CA ALA A 126 -16.23 -12.10 -7.32
C ALA A 126 -15.07 -12.84 -7.99
N VAL A 127 -15.22 -14.14 -8.25
CA VAL A 127 -14.23 -14.91 -9.03
C VAL A 127 -14.29 -14.47 -10.49
N ILE A 128 -13.19 -13.92 -11.00
CA ILE A 128 -13.09 -13.38 -12.35
C ILE A 128 -12.48 -14.39 -13.32
N ARG A 129 -11.46 -15.12 -12.88
CA ARG A 129 -10.74 -16.12 -13.66
C ARG A 129 -10.25 -17.25 -12.77
N THR A 130 -10.07 -18.44 -13.35
CA THR A 130 -9.40 -19.57 -12.71
C THR A 130 -8.39 -20.18 -13.68
N TRP A 131 -7.34 -20.79 -13.16
CA TRP A 131 -6.32 -21.47 -13.95
C TRP A 131 -5.72 -22.67 -13.22
N GLY A 132 -5.33 -23.68 -13.99
CA GLY A 132 -4.64 -24.88 -13.49
C GLY A 132 -5.60 -25.96 -12.96
N GLU A 133 -5.06 -27.17 -12.81
CA GLU A 133 -5.78 -28.31 -12.25
C GLU A 133 -5.52 -28.44 -10.74
N LYS A 134 -6.59 -28.41 -9.95
CA LYS A 134 -6.49 -28.53 -8.48
C LYS A 134 -6.17 -29.97 -8.07
N ARG A 135 -5.15 -30.15 -7.23
CA ARG A 135 -4.95 -31.40 -6.48
C ARG A 135 -5.99 -31.52 -5.38
N VAL A 136 -6.69 -32.65 -5.31
CA VAL A 136 -7.81 -32.89 -4.38
C VAL A 136 -7.74 -34.27 -3.71
N GLU A 137 -6.69 -35.04 -3.99
CA GLU A 137 -6.49 -36.34 -3.37
C GLU A 137 -6.32 -36.21 -1.84
N PRO A 138 -6.84 -37.16 -1.07
CA PRO A 138 -6.81 -37.09 0.39
C PRO A 138 -5.39 -37.32 0.93
N LYS A 139 -5.16 -36.88 2.18
CA LYS A 139 -3.92 -37.10 2.95
C LYS A 139 -2.66 -36.41 2.38
N LEU A 140 -2.82 -35.35 1.59
CA LEU A 140 -1.73 -34.46 1.25
C LEU A 140 -1.23 -33.71 2.49
N LYS A 141 0.09 -33.67 2.65
CA LYS A 141 0.74 -32.99 3.77
C LYS A 141 0.60 -31.48 3.56
N ASN A 142 0.38 -30.74 4.64
CA ASN A 142 0.39 -29.29 4.59
C ASN A 142 1.84 -28.78 4.51
N HIS A 143 2.01 -27.50 4.17
CA HIS A 143 3.34 -26.89 4.06
C HIS A 143 4.11 -26.88 5.38
N VAL A 144 3.45 -26.89 6.55
CA VAL A 144 4.14 -26.92 7.85
C VAL A 144 4.88 -28.24 8.03
N ASP A 145 4.21 -29.36 7.76
CA ASP A 145 4.80 -30.69 7.83
C ASP A 145 5.88 -30.88 6.76
N LEU A 146 5.65 -30.35 5.55
CA LEU A 146 6.62 -30.45 4.45
C LEU A 146 7.90 -29.65 4.73
N VAL A 147 7.77 -28.46 5.34
CA VAL A 147 8.93 -27.66 5.77
C VAL A 147 9.80 -28.44 6.76
N ASP A 148 9.18 -29.13 7.72
CA ASP A 148 9.90 -29.95 8.71
C ASP A 148 10.52 -31.20 8.08
N LEU A 149 9.75 -31.95 7.27
CA LEU A 149 10.25 -33.15 6.59
C LEU A 149 11.45 -32.87 5.68
N LEU A 150 11.45 -31.73 4.98
CA LEU A 150 12.55 -31.31 4.11
C LEU A 150 13.72 -30.68 4.90
N GLY A 151 13.50 -30.29 6.15
CA GLY A 151 14.49 -29.59 6.98
C GLY A 151 14.90 -28.21 6.43
N ILE A 152 14.01 -27.54 5.71
CA ILE A 152 14.30 -26.30 4.97
C ILE A 152 14.05 -25.03 5.78
N ALA A 153 13.37 -25.14 6.92
CA ALA A 153 13.23 -24.05 7.88
C ALA A 153 13.26 -24.57 9.33
N ASP A 154 13.49 -23.66 10.27
CA ASP A 154 13.48 -23.92 11.71
C ASP A 154 12.67 -22.83 12.42
N THR A 155 11.37 -23.09 12.58
CA THR A 155 10.44 -22.17 13.25
C THR A 155 10.57 -22.21 14.76
N LYS A 156 11.03 -23.34 15.33
CA LYS A 156 11.28 -23.46 16.77
C LYS A 156 12.47 -22.61 17.19
N LYS A 157 13.62 -22.79 16.53
CA LYS A 157 14.81 -21.96 16.81
C LYS A 157 14.60 -20.50 16.44
N GLY A 158 13.80 -20.23 15.40
CA GLY A 158 13.38 -18.87 15.08
C GLY A 158 12.56 -18.24 16.21
N ALA A 159 11.59 -18.96 16.75
CA ALA A 159 10.78 -18.49 17.86
C ALA A 159 11.58 -18.26 19.16
N ASP A 160 12.55 -19.13 19.45
CA ASP A 160 13.46 -18.97 20.59
C ASP A 160 14.27 -17.66 20.51
N VAL A 161 14.55 -17.14 19.30
CA VAL A 161 15.39 -15.96 19.08
C VAL A 161 14.59 -14.68 18.86
N ALA A 162 13.56 -14.72 18.02
CA ALA A 162 12.82 -13.53 17.55
C ALA A 162 11.39 -13.44 18.11
N GLY A 163 10.96 -14.41 18.94
CA GLY A 163 9.58 -14.52 19.41
C GLY A 163 8.65 -15.18 18.39
N GLY A 164 7.35 -15.18 18.66
CA GLY A 164 6.34 -15.83 17.81
C GLY A 164 6.49 -15.45 16.32
N ARG A 165 6.23 -16.41 15.42
CA ARG A 165 6.41 -16.28 13.96
C ARG A 165 7.87 -16.06 13.49
N GLY A 166 8.86 -16.09 14.38
CA GLY A 166 10.27 -16.15 13.99
C GLY A 166 10.64 -17.47 13.34
N PHE A 167 11.49 -17.46 12.31
CA PHE A 167 11.99 -18.65 11.63
C PHE A 167 13.40 -18.44 11.09
N TYR A 168 14.14 -19.54 10.91
CA TYR A 168 15.33 -19.58 10.06
C TYR A 168 15.01 -20.36 8.79
N LEU A 169 15.44 -19.91 7.62
CA LEU A 169 15.58 -20.78 6.44
C LEU A 169 16.93 -21.50 6.50
N LYS A 170 16.98 -22.75 6.02
CA LYS A 170 18.18 -23.60 6.01
C LYS A 170 18.36 -24.30 4.67
N GLY A 171 19.62 -24.46 4.24
CA GLY A 171 19.98 -25.27 3.07
C GLY A 171 19.14 -24.94 1.83
N ASP A 172 18.40 -25.93 1.34
CA ASP A 172 17.55 -25.80 0.15
C ASP A 172 16.41 -24.79 0.33
N GLY A 173 15.97 -24.49 1.56
CA GLY A 173 15.00 -23.43 1.84
C GLY A 173 15.55 -22.03 1.53
N VAL A 174 16.80 -21.77 1.91
CA VAL A 174 17.50 -20.52 1.55
C VAL A 174 17.65 -20.44 0.04
N ARG A 175 18.04 -21.56 -0.60
CA ARG A 175 18.22 -21.59 -2.06
C ARG A 175 16.91 -21.37 -2.82
N LEU A 176 15.81 -21.98 -2.37
CA LEU A 176 14.48 -21.82 -2.97
C LEU A 176 13.96 -20.39 -2.82
N ASN A 177 14.17 -19.78 -1.66
CA ASN A 177 13.84 -18.37 -1.45
C ASN A 177 14.61 -17.47 -2.44
N GLN A 178 15.93 -17.64 -2.54
CA GLN A 178 16.76 -16.91 -3.49
C GLN A 178 16.38 -17.21 -4.95
N ALA A 179 15.95 -18.44 -5.26
CA ALA A 179 15.50 -18.80 -6.60
C ALA A 179 14.23 -18.05 -6.99
N LEU A 180 13.26 -17.91 -6.10
CA LEU A 180 12.04 -17.14 -6.34
C LEU A 180 12.32 -15.65 -6.52
N ILE A 181 13.21 -15.07 -5.71
CA ILE A 181 13.61 -13.65 -5.84
C ILE A 181 14.23 -13.41 -7.22
N ASN A 182 15.25 -14.21 -7.58
CA ASN A 182 15.97 -14.02 -8.85
C ASN A 182 15.07 -14.32 -10.06
N PHE A 183 14.26 -15.38 -10.00
CA PHE A 183 13.29 -15.67 -11.05
C PHE A 183 12.30 -14.52 -11.23
N GLY A 184 11.76 -13.97 -10.13
CA GLY A 184 10.83 -12.84 -10.17
C GLY A 184 11.43 -11.57 -10.76
N LEU A 185 12.66 -11.24 -10.38
CA LEU A 185 13.38 -10.08 -10.93
C LEU A 185 13.68 -10.26 -12.42
N ASP A 186 14.25 -11.40 -12.82
CA ASP A 186 14.51 -11.72 -14.24
C ASP A 186 13.22 -11.71 -15.07
N PHE A 187 12.11 -12.19 -14.49
CA PHE A 187 10.81 -12.24 -15.15
C PHE A 187 10.25 -10.85 -15.46
N LEU A 188 10.40 -9.90 -14.54
CA LEU A 188 9.96 -8.51 -14.73
C LEU A 188 10.95 -7.69 -15.57
N GLU A 189 12.25 -7.89 -15.42
CA GLU A 189 13.26 -7.21 -16.25
C GLU A 189 13.04 -7.49 -17.74
N LYS A 190 12.77 -8.76 -18.10
CA LYS A 190 12.41 -9.15 -19.48
C LYS A 190 11.12 -8.49 -19.99
N ARG A 191 10.31 -7.93 -19.10
CA ARG A 191 9.07 -7.19 -19.40
C ARG A 191 9.26 -5.67 -19.29
N GLY A 192 10.50 -5.19 -19.27
CA GLY A 192 10.82 -3.78 -19.30
C GLY A 192 10.66 -3.07 -17.96
N TYR A 193 10.64 -3.80 -16.85
CA TYR A 193 10.70 -3.21 -15.51
C TYR A 193 12.15 -2.91 -15.13
N THR A 194 12.36 -1.76 -14.51
CA THR A 194 13.66 -1.41 -13.91
C THR A 194 13.78 -2.07 -12.55
N LEU A 195 14.82 -2.87 -12.33
CA LEU A 195 15.07 -3.49 -11.03
C LEU A 195 15.46 -2.42 -10.00
N LEU A 196 14.82 -2.44 -8.83
CA LEU A 196 15.12 -1.48 -7.76
C LEU A 196 15.20 -2.16 -6.40
N HIS A 197 16.31 -1.93 -5.70
CA HIS A 197 16.47 -2.28 -4.29
C HIS A 197 16.15 -1.07 -3.43
N THR A 198 15.23 -1.22 -2.48
CA THR A 198 14.70 -0.09 -1.69
C THR A 198 15.34 0.00 -0.31
N PRO A 199 15.48 1.20 0.28
CA PRO A 199 15.77 1.32 1.72
C PRO A 199 14.68 0.64 2.57
N PHE A 200 15.07 -0.12 3.59
CA PHE A 200 14.12 -0.83 4.45
C PHE A 200 13.56 0.02 5.59
N PHE A 201 14.06 1.25 5.74
CA PHE A 201 13.59 2.19 6.74
C PHE A 201 13.15 3.48 6.06
N MET A 202 12.01 4.03 6.49
CA MET A 202 11.55 5.34 6.07
C MET A 202 11.40 6.26 7.27
N ARG A 203 11.74 7.54 7.09
CA ARG A 203 11.45 8.56 8.12
C ARG A 203 9.95 8.69 8.33
N LYS A 204 9.53 8.99 9.56
CA LYS A 204 8.10 9.12 9.93
C LYS A 204 7.31 10.08 9.04
N ASP A 205 7.90 11.23 8.69
CA ASP A 205 7.29 12.27 7.86
C ASP A 205 7.06 11.82 6.41
N ILE A 206 7.88 10.89 5.90
CA ILE A 206 7.74 10.33 4.56
C ILE A 206 6.80 9.13 4.58
N MET A 207 6.93 8.25 5.58
CA MET A 207 6.06 7.09 5.75
C MET A 207 4.59 7.51 5.87
N SER A 208 4.29 8.60 6.59
CA SER A 208 2.93 9.11 6.75
C SER A 208 2.29 9.60 5.44
N LYS A 209 3.08 9.83 4.39
CA LYS A 209 2.58 10.18 3.05
C LYS A 209 2.18 8.95 2.22
N CYS A 210 2.75 7.77 2.52
CA CYS A 210 2.48 6.53 1.78
C CYS A 210 1.56 5.56 2.53
N ALA A 211 1.66 5.52 3.86
CA ALA A 211 0.92 4.59 4.71
C ALA A 211 -0.34 5.24 5.33
N GLN A 212 -1.36 4.43 5.51
CA GLN A 212 -2.59 4.79 6.24
C GLN A 212 -2.31 4.84 7.75
N LEU A 213 -3.11 5.62 8.48
CA LEU A 213 -2.92 5.80 9.92
C LEU A 213 -2.99 4.48 10.68
N ALA A 214 -3.96 3.61 10.37
CA ALA A 214 -4.11 2.30 10.99
C ALA A 214 -2.88 1.40 10.82
N GLN A 215 -2.15 1.53 9.70
CA GLN A 215 -0.95 0.74 9.45
C GLN A 215 0.19 1.07 10.44
N PHE A 216 0.24 2.28 10.99
CA PHE A 216 1.23 2.61 12.03
C PHE A 216 1.05 1.76 13.28
N ASP A 217 -0.19 1.47 13.66
CA ASP A 217 -0.51 0.71 14.86
C ASP A 217 -0.51 -0.80 14.59
N GLU A 218 -0.96 -1.23 13.41
CA GLU A 218 -1.20 -2.64 13.12
C GLU A 218 -0.06 -3.34 12.37
N GLU A 219 0.67 -2.63 11.50
CA GLU A 219 1.62 -3.23 10.56
C GLU A 219 3.07 -2.79 10.81
N LEU A 220 3.33 -1.50 11.02
CA LEU A 220 4.68 -0.95 10.96
C LEU A 220 5.48 -1.08 12.26
N TYR A 221 6.67 -1.68 12.18
CA TYR A 221 7.65 -1.63 13.27
C TYR A 221 8.34 -0.27 13.30
N LYS A 222 8.35 0.38 14.47
CA LYS A 222 9.09 1.62 14.71
C LYS A 222 10.54 1.31 15.05
N VAL A 223 11.46 2.08 14.48
CA VAL A 223 12.90 2.05 14.76
C VAL A 223 13.29 3.37 15.41
N THR A 224 13.80 3.28 16.63
CA THR A 224 14.25 4.40 17.46
C THR A 224 15.75 4.27 17.76
N GLY A 225 16.38 5.38 18.16
CA GLY A 225 17.81 5.47 18.42
C GLY A 225 18.25 6.93 18.47
N GLU A 226 19.47 7.22 18.07
CA GLU A 226 19.90 8.61 17.84
C GLU A 226 19.36 9.14 16.50
N GLY A 227 18.81 10.35 16.52
CA GLY A 227 18.20 11.01 15.36
C GLY A 227 16.71 10.72 15.18
N ASP A 228 16.21 10.94 13.96
CA ASP A 228 14.78 10.89 13.69
C ASP A 228 14.19 9.48 13.75
N ASP A 229 12.96 9.40 14.26
CA ASP A 229 12.10 8.21 14.24
C ASP A 229 11.93 7.68 12.80
N LYS A 230 12.17 6.38 12.63
CA LYS A 230 11.98 5.66 11.37
C LYS A 230 11.02 4.49 11.56
N TYR A 231 10.55 3.96 10.44
CA TYR A 231 9.71 2.76 10.41
C TYR A 231 10.28 1.78 9.41
N LEU A 232 10.30 0.51 9.77
CA LEU A 232 10.56 -0.57 8.82
C LEU A 232 9.42 -0.64 7.81
N ILE A 233 9.75 -0.92 6.55
CA ILE A 233 8.76 -1.00 5.47
C ILE A 233 7.95 -2.31 5.57
N ALA A 234 6.64 -2.23 5.33
CA ALA A 234 5.76 -3.40 5.22
C ALA A 234 5.71 -3.98 3.79
N THR A 235 6.27 -3.24 2.83
CA THR A 235 6.30 -3.53 1.39
C THR A 235 7.25 -2.56 0.69
N ALA A 236 7.94 -3.01 -0.38
CA ALA A 236 8.72 -2.14 -1.26
C ALA A 236 7.89 -1.02 -1.91
N GLU A 237 6.56 -1.17 -1.99
CA GLU A 237 5.64 -0.13 -2.45
C GLU A 237 5.82 1.19 -1.69
N GLN A 238 6.00 1.15 -0.36
CA GLN A 238 6.09 2.36 0.46
C GLN A 238 7.27 3.27 0.07
N PRO A 239 8.52 2.76 -0.02
CA PRO A 239 9.65 3.56 -0.51
C PRO A 239 9.58 3.83 -2.02
N LEU A 240 8.98 2.96 -2.84
CA LEU A 240 8.79 3.20 -4.28
C LEU A 240 7.84 4.37 -4.55
N CYS A 241 6.74 4.45 -3.81
CA CYS A 241 5.85 5.61 -3.79
C CYS A 241 6.63 6.90 -3.50
N ALA A 242 7.51 6.88 -2.49
CA ALA A 242 8.29 8.04 -2.08
C ALA A 242 9.52 8.34 -2.96
N TYR A 243 9.89 7.44 -3.87
CA TYR A 243 11.06 7.63 -4.74
C TYR A 243 10.92 8.85 -5.65
N HIS A 244 9.68 9.17 -6.04
CA HIS A 244 9.33 10.32 -6.89
C HIS A 244 8.69 11.48 -6.09
N LEU A 245 8.98 11.59 -4.79
CA LEU A 245 8.45 12.65 -3.94
C LEU A 245 8.72 14.03 -4.53
N ASP A 246 7.66 14.83 -4.68
CA ASP A 246 7.67 16.18 -5.25
C ASP A 246 8.06 16.30 -6.74
N ASP A 247 8.26 15.18 -7.46
CA ASP A 247 8.64 15.19 -8.86
C ASP A 247 7.54 15.75 -9.78
N TRP A 248 7.97 16.20 -10.96
CA TRP A 248 7.10 16.51 -12.08
C TRP A 248 7.44 15.57 -13.25
N ILE A 249 6.58 14.59 -13.49
CA ILE A 249 6.80 13.54 -14.48
C ILE A 249 6.31 13.99 -15.85
N HIS A 250 7.23 14.00 -16.81
CA HIS A 250 6.90 14.37 -18.19
C HIS A 250 6.17 13.21 -18.90
N PRO A 251 5.16 13.48 -19.77
CA PRO A 251 4.41 12.42 -20.44
C PRO A 251 5.28 11.41 -21.21
N THR A 252 6.40 11.86 -21.79
CA THR A 252 7.32 11.00 -22.55
C THR A 252 8.14 10.03 -21.69
N GLN A 253 8.09 10.16 -20.36
CA GLN A 253 8.74 9.22 -19.42
C GLN A 253 7.80 8.09 -19.02
N LEU A 254 6.50 8.21 -19.31
CA LEU A 254 5.48 7.26 -18.88
C LEU A 254 5.22 6.18 -19.94
N PRO A 255 4.87 4.96 -19.53
CA PRO A 255 4.81 4.51 -18.14
C PRO A 255 6.19 4.20 -17.55
N ILE A 256 6.39 4.51 -16.27
CA ILE A 256 7.58 4.11 -15.50
C ILE A 256 7.23 2.82 -14.76
N ARG A 257 8.10 1.81 -14.84
CA ARG A 257 7.88 0.47 -14.28
C ARG A 257 9.06 0.04 -13.41
N TYR A 258 8.80 -0.30 -12.15
CA TYR A 258 9.80 -0.78 -11.20
C TYR A 258 9.50 -2.20 -10.71
N ALA A 259 10.52 -3.05 -10.69
CA ALA A 259 10.53 -4.33 -10.02
C ALA A 259 11.27 -4.15 -8.68
N GLY A 260 10.52 -3.86 -7.62
CA GLY A 260 11.04 -3.63 -6.28
C GLY A 260 11.34 -4.93 -5.55
N TYR A 261 12.55 -5.10 -5.05
CA TYR A 261 12.89 -6.18 -4.13
C TYR A 261 13.20 -5.65 -2.73
N SER A 262 12.55 -6.22 -1.72
CA SER A 262 12.85 -5.94 -0.32
C SER A 262 12.45 -7.08 0.63
N SER A 263 13.11 -7.11 1.78
CA SER A 263 12.50 -7.69 2.98
C SER A 263 11.32 -6.81 3.41
N CYS A 264 10.23 -7.44 3.85
CA CYS A 264 9.01 -6.81 4.32
C CYS A 264 8.79 -7.15 5.79
N PHE A 265 8.45 -6.14 6.60
CA PHE A 265 8.30 -6.28 8.04
C PHE A 265 6.88 -5.91 8.49
N ARG A 266 6.15 -6.86 9.09
CA ARG A 266 4.76 -6.65 9.54
C ARG A 266 4.54 -7.15 10.96
N LYS A 267 3.98 -6.29 11.82
CA LYS A 267 3.61 -6.65 13.20
C LYS A 267 2.52 -7.70 13.28
N GLU A 268 1.67 -7.81 12.26
CA GLU A 268 0.56 -8.77 12.19
C GLU A 268 -0.40 -8.69 13.41
N ALA A 269 -0.55 -7.50 14.01
CA ALA A 269 -1.27 -7.32 15.28
C ALA A 269 -2.77 -7.66 15.17
N GLY A 270 -3.41 -7.44 14.01
CA GLY A 270 -4.81 -7.79 13.76
C GLY A 270 -5.07 -9.29 13.50
N SER A 271 -4.03 -10.13 13.41
CA SER A 271 -4.15 -11.53 12.97
C SER A 271 -4.22 -12.56 14.11
N HIS A 272 -4.56 -12.14 15.33
CA HIS A 272 -4.51 -12.98 16.54
C HIS A 272 -5.12 -14.38 16.32
N GLY A 273 -4.26 -15.41 16.39
CA GLY A 273 -4.64 -16.82 16.27
C GLY A 273 -4.79 -17.37 14.83
N ARG A 274 -4.68 -16.55 13.78
CA ARG A 274 -4.76 -17.00 12.38
C ARG A 274 -3.38 -17.33 11.81
N ASP A 275 -3.29 -18.46 11.09
CA ASP A 275 -2.10 -18.93 10.37
C ASP A 275 -0.80 -18.79 11.18
N THR A 276 -0.79 -19.25 12.44
CA THR A 276 0.34 -19.08 13.36
C THR A 276 1.46 -20.09 13.16
N LEU A 277 1.27 -21.07 12.27
CA LEU A 277 2.19 -22.17 12.01
C LEU A 277 2.91 -21.98 10.67
N GLY A 278 4.12 -22.57 10.57
CA GLY A 278 4.92 -22.54 9.35
C GLY A 278 5.49 -21.15 9.04
N ILE A 279 5.63 -20.86 7.75
CA ILE A 279 6.19 -19.60 7.23
C ILE A 279 5.18 -18.81 6.37
N PHE A 280 3.89 -19.19 6.37
CA PHE A 280 2.87 -18.55 5.52
C PHE A 280 2.52 -17.12 5.96
N ARG A 281 2.45 -16.87 7.28
CA ARG A 281 2.20 -15.55 7.87
C ARG A 281 3.25 -15.28 8.94
N VAL A 282 4.20 -14.40 8.62
CA VAL A 282 5.41 -14.15 9.42
C VAL A 282 5.70 -12.65 9.53
N HIS A 283 6.53 -12.28 10.52
CA HIS A 283 6.89 -10.87 10.73
C HIS A 283 7.88 -10.34 9.71
N GLN A 284 8.69 -11.21 9.11
CA GLN A 284 9.66 -10.88 8.07
C GLN A 284 9.50 -11.86 6.91
N PHE A 285 9.39 -11.35 5.69
CA PHE A 285 9.29 -12.14 4.47
C PHE A 285 9.90 -11.37 3.30
N GLU A 286 10.28 -12.04 2.22
CA GLU A 286 10.81 -11.38 1.02
C GLU A 286 9.72 -11.18 -0.02
N LYS A 287 9.78 -10.07 -0.75
CA LYS A 287 8.80 -9.78 -1.79
C LYS A 287 9.42 -9.12 -3.02
N VAL A 288 8.99 -9.58 -4.20
CA VAL A 288 9.18 -8.88 -5.47
C VAL A 288 7.87 -8.17 -5.82
N GLU A 289 7.93 -6.85 -5.93
CA GLU A 289 6.81 -5.95 -6.16
C GLU A 289 6.90 -5.31 -7.54
N GLN A 290 5.78 -5.27 -8.25
CA GLN A 290 5.57 -4.44 -9.43
C GLN A 290 5.04 -3.08 -8.97
N PHE A 291 5.68 -1.98 -9.36
CA PHE A 291 5.20 -0.63 -9.09
C PHE A 291 5.25 0.20 -10.37
N CYS A 292 4.12 0.82 -10.74
CA CYS A 292 4.02 1.56 -11.99
C CYS A 292 3.48 2.98 -11.77
N LEU A 293 4.08 3.94 -12.49
CA LEU A 293 3.54 5.28 -12.68
C LEU A 293 3.00 5.36 -14.10
N THR A 294 1.76 5.84 -14.24
CA THR A 294 1.08 5.94 -15.54
C THR A 294 0.50 7.33 -15.75
N SER A 295 0.20 7.65 -17.02
CA SER A 295 -0.61 8.81 -17.36
C SER A 295 -1.99 8.68 -16.69
N PRO A 296 -2.57 9.79 -16.18
CA PRO A 296 -3.96 9.78 -15.70
C PRO A 296 -4.99 9.75 -16.85
N ASN A 297 -4.55 9.85 -18.11
CA ASN A 297 -5.40 9.98 -19.29
C ASN A 297 -5.56 8.65 -20.04
N ASP A 298 -6.48 8.62 -21.01
CA ASP A 298 -6.63 7.56 -22.02
C ASP A 298 -6.75 6.12 -21.47
N ASN A 299 -7.23 5.98 -20.24
CA ASN A 299 -7.38 4.70 -19.54
C ASN A 299 -6.03 3.98 -19.24
N ASP A 300 -4.89 4.67 -19.37
CA ASP A 300 -3.54 4.08 -19.25
C ASP A 300 -3.34 3.35 -17.93
N SER A 301 -3.79 3.93 -16.81
CA SER A 301 -3.70 3.26 -15.50
C SER A 301 -4.50 1.96 -15.44
N TRP A 302 -5.66 1.91 -16.07
CA TRP A 302 -6.52 0.72 -16.03
C TRP A 302 -5.98 -0.38 -16.95
N ASN A 303 -5.39 -0.01 -18.10
CA ASN A 303 -4.68 -0.94 -18.97
C ASN A 303 -3.44 -1.52 -18.25
N MET A 304 -2.70 -0.67 -17.53
CA MET A 304 -1.56 -1.11 -16.71
C MET A 304 -2.00 -2.02 -15.55
N HIS A 305 -3.17 -1.77 -14.95
CA HIS A 305 -3.72 -2.62 -13.89
C HIS A 305 -3.91 -4.07 -14.38
N GLU A 306 -4.48 -4.23 -15.58
CA GLU A 306 -4.65 -5.54 -16.20
C GLU A 306 -3.30 -6.15 -16.65
N GLU A 307 -2.34 -5.34 -17.13
CA GLU A 307 -0.97 -5.79 -17.47
C GLU A 307 -0.24 -6.34 -16.24
N MET A 308 -0.27 -5.62 -15.11
CA MET A 308 0.37 -6.03 -13.86
C MET A 308 -0.25 -7.31 -13.29
N LEU A 309 -1.57 -7.44 -13.33
CA LEU A 309 -2.26 -8.67 -12.95
C LEU A 309 -1.85 -9.83 -13.87
N LYS A 310 -1.79 -9.59 -15.19
CA LYS A 310 -1.36 -10.61 -16.16
C LYS A 310 0.08 -11.07 -15.90
N ASN A 311 0.98 -10.16 -15.53
CA ASN A 311 2.36 -10.53 -15.17
C ASN A 311 2.37 -11.50 -13.98
N SER A 312 1.58 -11.21 -12.94
CA SER A 312 1.45 -12.12 -11.80
C SER A 312 0.82 -13.46 -12.20
N GLU A 313 -0.25 -13.45 -12.99
CA GLU A 313 -0.87 -14.67 -13.53
C GLU A 313 0.14 -15.53 -14.30
N ASP A 314 0.86 -14.94 -15.26
CA ASP A 314 1.87 -15.63 -16.06
C ASP A 314 3.02 -16.19 -15.20
N PHE A 315 3.44 -15.46 -14.16
CA PHE A 315 4.45 -15.94 -13.22
C PHE A 315 4.01 -17.22 -12.50
N TYR A 316 2.78 -17.26 -11.98
CA TYR A 316 2.25 -18.47 -11.32
C TYR A 316 1.94 -19.61 -12.30
N LYS A 317 1.66 -19.31 -13.57
CA LYS A 317 1.60 -20.32 -14.64
C LYS A 317 2.96 -20.98 -14.89
N GLU A 318 4.04 -20.21 -14.94
CA GLU A 318 5.41 -20.74 -15.09
C GLU A 318 5.85 -21.59 -13.88
N LEU A 319 5.29 -21.31 -12.69
CA LEU A 319 5.45 -22.15 -11.50
C LEU A 319 4.52 -23.37 -11.46
N ASN A 320 3.58 -23.48 -12.40
CA ASN A 320 2.53 -24.50 -12.47
C ASN A 320 1.67 -24.58 -11.19
N ILE A 321 1.27 -23.42 -10.65
CA ILE A 321 0.45 -23.32 -9.44
C ILE A 321 -1.01 -23.01 -9.82
N PRO A 322 -1.99 -23.87 -9.50
CA PRO A 322 -3.40 -23.57 -9.74
C PRO A 322 -3.86 -22.38 -8.89
N TYR A 323 -4.66 -21.49 -9.47
CA TYR A 323 -5.13 -20.29 -8.79
C TYR A 323 -6.51 -19.83 -9.28
N GLN A 324 -7.10 -18.92 -8.51
CA GLN A 324 -8.20 -18.08 -8.94
C GLN A 324 -7.82 -16.60 -8.80
N VAL A 325 -8.41 -15.76 -9.66
CA VAL A 325 -8.35 -14.31 -9.53
C VAL A 325 -9.70 -13.83 -9.05
N VAL A 326 -9.70 -13.05 -7.97
CA VAL A 326 -10.92 -12.48 -7.38
C VAL A 326 -10.88 -10.96 -7.44
N ALA A 327 -12.03 -10.35 -7.72
CA ALA A 327 -12.23 -8.92 -7.55
C ALA A 327 -12.68 -8.64 -6.11
N ILE A 328 -11.92 -7.80 -5.42
CA ILE A 328 -12.17 -7.49 -4.02
C ILE A 328 -13.40 -6.59 -3.90
N VAL A 329 -14.28 -6.94 -2.97
CA VAL A 329 -15.48 -6.17 -2.66
C VAL A 329 -15.15 -4.79 -2.11
N SER A 330 -16.03 -3.82 -2.34
CA SER A 330 -15.83 -2.42 -1.98
C SER A 330 -15.54 -2.16 -0.50
N GLY A 331 -16.14 -2.92 0.42
CA GLY A 331 -15.90 -2.78 1.87
C GLY A 331 -14.54 -3.31 2.35
N ALA A 332 -13.87 -4.15 1.54
CA ALA A 332 -12.55 -4.69 1.84
C ALA A 332 -11.40 -3.95 1.14
N LEU A 333 -11.72 -2.93 0.32
CA LEU A 333 -10.71 -2.07 -0.29
C LEU A 333 -10.09 -1.15 0.78
N ASN A 334 -8.77 -1.15 0.87
CA ASN A 334 -8.06 -0.12 1.61
C ASN A 334 -8.29 1.26 0.97
N ASP A 335 -8.15 2.33 1.75
CA ASP A 335 -8.43 3.71 1.30
C ASP A 335 -7.69 4.14 0.03
N ALA A 336 -6.52 3.59 -0.30
CA ALA A 336 -5.78 3.99 -1.50
C ALA A 336 -6.36 3.38 -2.78
N ALA A 337 -6.86 2.15 -2.73
CA ALA A 337 -7.24 1.39 -3.91
C ALA A 337 -8.61 1.84 -4.44
N ALA A 338 -8.67 2.23 -5.72
CA ALA A 338 -9.92 2.42 -6.45
C ALA A 338 -10.52 1.08 -6.91
N LYS A 339 -9.65 0.09 -7.17
CA LYS A 339 -9.98 -1.29 -7.54
C LYS A 339 -8.80 -2.19 -7.16
N LYS A 340 -9.10 -3.40 -6.68
CA LYS A 340 -8.11 -4.40 -6.30
C LYS A 340 -8.50 -5.79 -6.82
N TYR A 341 -7.50 -6.51 -7.31
CA TYR A 341 -7.57 -7.93 -7.63
C TYR A 341 -6.64 -8.71 -6.72
N ASP A 342 -7.09 -9.86 -6.23
CA ASP A 342 -6.21 -10.82 -5.58
C ASP A 342 -6.07 -12.08 -6.45
N LEU A 343 -4.85 -12.59 -6.56
CA LEU A 343 -4.60 -13.95 -7.05
C LEU A 343 -4.43 -14.84 -5.84
N GLU A 344 -5.36 -15.77 -5.69
CA GLU A 344 -5.40 -16.73 -4.62
C GLU A 344 -5.03 -18.11 -5.16
N ALA A 345 -3.93 -18.68 -4.67
CA ALA A 345 -3.47 -19.98 -5.11
C ALA A 345 -4.14 -21.11 -4.32
N TRP A 346 -4.29 -22.26 -4.97
CA TRP A 346 -4.88 -23.44 -4.36
C TRP A 346 -3.91 -24.10 -3.37
N PHE A 347 -4.35 -24.31 -2.13
CA PHE A 347 -3.62 -25.06 -1.11
C PHE A 347 -4.30 -26.41 -0.89
N PRO A 348 -3.80 -27.49 -1.52
CA PRO A 348 -4.53 -28.76 -1.63
C PRO A 348 -4.69 -29.50 -0.30
N SER A 349 -3.79 -29.31 0.68
CA SER A 349 -3.97 -29.94 2.00
C SER A 349 -5.19 -29.36 2.74
N SER A 350 -5.35 -28.03 2.68
CA SER A 350 -6.49 -27.34 3.29
C SER A 350 -7.72 -27.21 2.39
N GLN A 351 -7.62 -27.64 1.13
CA GLN A 351 -8.66 -27.54 0.10
C GLN A 351 -9.27 -26.13 -0.01
N THR A 352 -8.43 -25.11 0.03
CA THR A 352 -8.88 -23.72 -0.06
C THR A 352 -7.92 -22.88 -0.89
N TYR A 353 -8.42 -21.79 -1.44
CA TYR A 353 -7.58 -20.76 -2.05
C TYR A 353 -7.03 -19.82 -0.98
N ARG A 354 -5.79 -19.37 -1.15
CA ARG A 354 -5.16 -18.38 -0.26
C ARG A 354 -4.42 -17.33 -1.07
N GLU A 355 -4.57 -16.07 -0.67
CA GLU A 355 -3.93 -14.91 -1.31
C GLU A 355 -2.40 -15.06 -1.40
N LEU A 356 -1.87 -14.99 -2.62
CA LEU A 356 -0.44 -14.85 -2.91
C LEU A 356 -0.08 -13.49 -3.50
N VAL A 357 -1.04 -12.83 -4.17
CA VAL A 357 -0.83 -11.53 -4.81
C VAL A 357 -2.03 -10.65 -4.55
N SER A 358 -1.74 -9.38 -4.30
CA SER A 358 -2.67 -8.26 -4.39
C SER A 358 -2.20 -7.32 -5.49
N CYS A 359 -3.12 -6.82 -6.32
CA CYS A 359 -2.87 -5.92 -7.44
C CYS A 359 -3.89 -4.77 -7.42
N SER A 360 -3.42 -3.55 -7.15
CA SER A 360 -4.27 -2.37 -6.94
C SER A 360 -3.96 -1.25 -7.93
N ASN A 361 -5.02 -0.60 -8.41
CA ASN A 361 -4.92 0.72 -9.02
C ASN A 361 -5.33 1.77 -7.97
N CYS A 362 -4.40 2.64 -7.60
CA CYS A 362 -4.60 3.68 -6.59
C CYS A 362 -4.90 5.05 -7.21
N THR A 363 -5.03 5.14 -8.54
CA THR A 363 -5.19 6.38 -9.30
C THR A 363 -4.22 7.46 -8.79
N ASP A 364 -4.67 8.69 -8.63
CA ASP A 364 -3.86 9.80 -8.13
C ASP A 364 -3.85 9.90 -6.59
N TYR A 365 -4.49 8.97 -5.88
CA TYR A 365 -4.73 9.09 -4.44
C TYR A 365 -3.42 9.21 -3.64
N GLN A 366 -2.45 8.34 -3.93
CA GLN A 366 -1.12 8.36 -3.31
C GLN A 366 -0.28 9.51 -3.88
N ALA A 367 -0.32 9.71 -5.20
CA ALA A 367 0.45 10.75 -5.90
C ALA A 367 0.16 12.17 -5.37
N ARG A 368 -1.08 12.46 -4.98
CA ARG A 368 -1.46 13.75 -4.39
C ARG A 368 -0.76 14.05 -3.08
N LYS A 369 -0.69 13.08 -2.17
CA LYS A 369 -0.03 13.26 -0.85
C LYS A 369 1.50 13.35 -0.99
N LEU A 370 2.04 12.68 -2.00
CA LEU A 370 3.45 12.65 -2.36
C LEU A 370 3.85 13.76 -3.34
N GLU A 371 2.89 14.56 -3.79
CA GLU A 371 3.08 15.64 -4.75
C GLU A 371 3.79 15.21 -6.06
N ILE A 372 3.47 14.01 -6.56
CA ILE A 372 3.99 13.44 -7.82
C ILE A 372 3.12 13.90 -8.98
N ARG A 373 3.57 14.95 -9.67
CA ARG A 373 2.74 15.69 -10.63
C ARG A 373 2.95 15.17 -12.05
N TYR A 374 1.95 15.34 -12.90
CA TYR A 374 1.98 14.99 -14.32
C TYR A 374 2.14 16.25 -15.19
N GLY A 375 2.92 16.17 -16.26
CA GLY A 375 3.02 17.21 -17.29
C GLY A 375 4.26 18.10 -17.17
N GLN A 376 4.09 19.42 -17.30
CA GLN A 376 5.15 20.40 -17.08
C GLN A 376 4.65 21.49 -16.14
N LYS A 377 5.56 22.06 -15.32
CA LYS A 377 5.25 23.20 -14.46
C LYS A 377 5.02 24.45 -15.30
N LYS A 378 3.78 24.70 -15.73
CA LYS A 378 3.40 25.95 -16.42
C LYS A 378 2.99 27.00 -15.39
N SER A 379 3.47 28.24 -15.57
CA SER A 379 3.18 29.36 -14.66
C SER A 379 1.70 29.74 -14.57
N ASN A 380 0.89 29.33 -15.56
CA ASN A 380 -0.52 29.72 -15.72
C ASN A 380 -1.52 28.55 -15.56
N GLU A 381 -1.06 27.33 -15.25
CA GLU A 381 -1.98 26.21 -15.00
C GLU A 381 -2.61 26.37 -13.61
N GLN A 382 -3.94 26.56 -13.58
CA GLN A 382 -4.70 26.72 -12.34
C GLN A 382 -4.87 25.40 -11.56
N MET A 383 -4.65 24.24 -12.19
CA MET A 383 -4.89 22.93 -11.57
C MET A 383 -3.74 21.97 -11.88
N LYS A 384 -3.10 21.44 -10.83
CA LYS A 384 -2.10 20.38 -10.94
C LYS A 384 -2.78 19.09 -11.35
N GLN A 385 -2.23 18.41 -12.34
CA GLN A 385 -2.54 17.00 -12.61
C GLN A 385 -1.49 16.13 -11.92
N TYR A 386 -1.88 14.91 -11.59
CA TYR A 386 -1.05 13.93 -10.89
C TYR A 386 -1.01 12.63 -11.70
N VAL A 387 0.11 11.92 -11.63
CA VAL A 387 0.21 10.58 -12.23
C VAL A 387 -0.69 9.60 -11.49
N HIS A 388 -1.02 8.48 -12.13
CA HIS A 388 -1.66 7.36 -11.45
C HIS A 388 -0.62 6.35 -10.97
N LEU A 389 -0.74 5.91 -9.71
CA LEU A 389 0.16 4.93 -9.09
C LEU A 389 -0.54 3.57 -8.98
N LEU A 390 0.19 2.52 -9.32
CA LEU A 390 -0.27 1.13 -9.23
C LEU A 390 0.77 0.27 -8.56
N ASN A 391 0.32 -0.72 -7.80
CA ASN A 391 1.17 -1.72 -7.16
C ASN A 391 0.61 -3.12 -7.38
N SER A 392 1.51 -4.10 -7.46
CA SER A 392 1.13 -5.50 -7.50
C SER A 392 2.25 -6.37 -6.95
N THR A 393 1.92 -7.32 -6.09
CA THR A 393 2.86 -8.37 -5.75
C THR A 393 3.11 -9.25 -6.96
N LEU A 394 4.37 -9.50 -7.31
CA LEU A 394 4.72 -10.60 -8.21
C LEU A 394 4.80 -11.90 -7.41
N THR A 395 5.61 -11.90 -6.36
CA THR A 395 5.74 -13.03 -5.43
C THR A 395 6.12 -12.54 -4.03
N ALA A 396 5.37 -12.99 -3.03
CA ALA A 396 5.79 -12.99 -1.63
C ALA A 396 6.35 -14.39 -1.34
N THR A 397 7.67 -14.49 -1.24
CA THR A 397 8.37 -15.76 -1.48
C THR A 397 8.04 -16.82 -0.45
N GLU A 398 7.90 -16.49 0.83
CA GLU A 398 7.55 -17.47 1.87
C GLU A 398 6.16 -18.09 1.63
N ARG A 399 5.15 -17.29 1.22
CA ARG A 399 3.83 -17.81 0.85
C ARG A 399 3.90 -18.66 -0.42
N THR A 400 4.65 -18.21 -1.42
CA THR A 400 4.86 -18.96 -2.66
C THR A 400 5.59 -20.27 -2.40
N ILE A 401 6.57 -20.32 -1.48
CA ILE A 401 7.24 -21.55 -1.03
C ILE A 401 6.20 -22.50 -0.46
N CYS A 402 5.37 -22.06 0.49
CA CYS A 402 4.32 -22.91 1.05
C CYS A 402 3.41 -23.53 -0.04
N CYS A 403 3.06 -22.73 -1.05
CA CYS A 403 2.23 -23.18 -2.16
C CYS A 403 2.93 -24.20 -3.08
N ILE A 404 4.22 -23.97 -3.41
CA ILE A 404 5.04 -24.91 -4.18
C ILE A 404 5.14 -26.25 -3.44
N LEU A 405 5.40 -26.20 -2.13
CA LEU A 405 5.54 -27.41 -1.32
C LEU A 405 4.28 -28.26 -1.39
N GLU A 406 3.10 -27.68 -1.14
CA GLU A 406 1.86 -28.44 -1.13
C GLU A 406 1.47 -28.96 -2.52
N ASN A 407 1.61 -28.16 -3.57
CA ASN A 407 1.20 -28.55 -4.93
C ASN A 407 2.17 -29.53 -5.59
N ASN A 408 3.45 -29.51 -5.23
CA ASN A 408 4.47 -30.33 -5.89
C ASN A 408 4.99 -31.49 -5.04
N GLN A 409 4.37 -31.78 -3.89
CA GLN A 409 4.75 -32.91 -3.05
C GLN A 409 4.54 -34.26 -3.73
N LYS A 410 5.49 -35.16 -3.49
CA LYS A 410 5.50 -36.59 -3.83
C LYS A 410 5.59 -37.42 -2.55
N GLU A 411 5.67 -38.74 -2.70
CA GLU A 411 5.73 -39.67 -1.55
C GLU A 411 6.99 -39.45 -0.69
N ASP A 412 8.12 -39.10 -1.32
CA ASP A 412 9.45 -39.04 -0.72
C ASP A 412 10.10 -37.63 -0.77
N GLY A 413 9.38 -36.61 -1.22
CA GLY A 413 9.91 -35.25 -1.33
C GLY A 413 9.01 -34.28 -2.07
N VAL A 414 9.61 -33.23 -2.65
CA VAL A 414 8.92 -32.19 -3.42
C VAL A 414 9.65 -31.93 -4.73
N GLU A 415 8.91 -31.90 -5.85
CA GLU A 415 9.44 -31.47 -7.14
C GLU A 415 9.61 -29.96 -7.22
N ILE A 416 10.76 -29.52 -7.75
CA ILE A 416 11.04 -28.12 -8.01
C ILE A 416 10.40 -27.74 -9.35
N PRO A 417 9.58 -26.67 -9.42
CA PRO A 417 9.05 -26.16 -10.68
C PRO A 417 10.14 -25.94 -11.73
N ASP A 418 9.87 -26.29 -12.98
CA ASP A 418 10.85 -26.24 -14.07
C ASP A 418 11.50 -24.85 -14.19
N ALA A 419 10.70 -23.79 -14.07
CA ALA A 419 11.16 -22.39 -14.11
C ALA A 419 12.18 -22.02 -13.02
N LEU A 420 12.16 -22.71 -11.87
CA LEU A 420 13.07 -22.43 -10.76
C LEU A 420 14.36 -23.25 -10.82
N ARG A 421 14.41 -24.34 -11.59
CA ARG A 421 15.58 -25.24 -11.65
C ARG A 421 16.88 -24.55 -12.03
N PRO A 422 16.93 -23.61 -12.99
CA PRO A 422 18.16 -22.86 -13.29
C PRO A 422 18.70 -22.11 -12.07
N PHE A 423 17.81 -21.52 -11.27
CA PHE A 423 18.17 -20.78 -10.06
C PHE A 423 18.45 -21.70 -8.86
N MET A 424 17.97 -22.93 -8.88
CA MET A 424 18.24 -23.97 -7.88
C MET A 424 19.53 -24.77 -8.13
N GLY A 425 20.39 -24.32 -9.05
CA GLY A 425 21.62 -25.03 -9.40
C GLY A 425 21.37 -26.33 -10.15
N GLY A 426 20.29 -26.38 -10.94
CA GLY A 426 19.88 -27.55 -11.73
C GLY A 426 19.13 -28.62 -10.94
N LYS A 427 18.93 -28.47 -9.63
CA LYS A 427 18.13 -29.42 -8.83
C LYS A 427 16.69 -29.44 -9.34
N ALA A 428 16.16 -30.64 -9.53
CA ALA A 428 14.77 -30.88 -9.93
C ALA A 428 13.89 -31.40 -8.77
N PHE A 429 14.50 -31.86 -7.67
CA PHE A 429 13.79 -32.53 -6.58
C PHE A 429 14.42 -32.24 -5.21
N LEU A 430 13.58 -32.15 -4.19
CA LEU A 430 13.96 -31.98 -2.78
C LEU A 430 13.51 -33.22 -1.99
N PRO A 431 14.41 -34.15 -1.63
CA PRO A 431 14.04 -35.34 -0.87
C PRO A 431 13.78 -35.00 0.61
N PHE A 432 12.88 -35.74 1.27
CA PHE A 432 12.69 -35.66 2.71
C PHE A 432 13.97 -36.08 3.46
N LYS A 433 14.33 -35.30 4.48
CA LYS A 433 15.52 -35.49 5.31
C LYS A 433 15.18 -36.01 6.70
N ASN A 434 13.99 -35.67 7.19
CA ASN A 434 13.50 -36.07 8.50
C ASN A 434 12.45 -37.18 8.37
N GLN A 435 12.36 -38.03 9.40
CA GLN A 435 11.27 -39.00 9.48
C GLN A 435 9.95 -38.28 9.79
N PRO A 436 8.79 -38.80 9.31
CA PRO A 436 7.49 -38.24 9.66
C PRO A 436 7.34 -38.21 11.19
N VAL A 437 7.02 -37.04 11.74
CA VAL A 437 6.69 -36.93 13.15
C VAL A 437 5.42 -37.76 13.37
N SER A 438 5.54 -38.88 14.10
CA SER A 438 4.38 -39.69 14.47
C SER A 438 3.42 -38.82 15.27
N GLU A 439 2.14 -38.77 14.89
CA GLU A 439 1.10 -38.01 15.58
C GLU A 439 1.22 -38.21 17.10
N ALA A 440 1.61 -37.15 17.82
CA ALA A 440 1.61 -37.16 19.26
C ALA A 440 0.15 -37.35 19.71
N LYS A 441 -0.16 -38.56 20.22
CA LYS A 441 -1.46 -38.90 20.83
C LYS A 441 -1.93 -37.74 21.70
N GLY A 442 -3.02 -37.10 21.27
CA GLY A 442 -3.54 -35.88 21.87
C GLY A 442 -3.66 -35.99 23.39
N LYS A 443 -3.07 -35.02 24.09
CA LYS A 443 -3.50 -34.70 25.45
C LYS A 443 -4.94 -34.24 25.35
N LYS A 444 -5.87 -35.10 25.79
CA LYS A 444 -7.24 -34.71 26.11
C LYS A 444 -7.19 -33.50 27.03
N SER A 445 -7.58 -32.32 26.54
CA SER A 445 -7.96 -31.22 27.43
C SER A 445 -9.20 -31.68 28.19
N LYS A 446 -9.07 -31.79 29.52
CA LYS A 446 -10.22 -32.00 30.39
C LYS A 446 -11.04 -30.71 30.44
N ALA A 447 -12.37 -30.92 30.36
CA ALA A 447 -13.54 -30.09 30.64
C ALA A 447 -13.31 -28.63 31.05
#